data_AF-A0A6L9LIW2-F1
#
_entry.id   AF-A0A6L9LIW2-F1
#
_cell.length_a   1.000
_cell.length_b   1.000
_cell.length_c   1.000
_cell.angle_alpha   90.00
_cell.angle_beta   90.00
_cell.angle_gamma   90.00
#
_symmetry.space_group_name_H-M   'P 1'
#
loop_
_entity.id
_entity.type
_entity.pdbx_description
1 polymer ?
#
loop_
_entity_poly.entity_id
_entity_poly.type
_entity_poly.pdbx_seq_one_letter_code
_entity_poly.pdbx_strand_id
1 'polypeptide(L)' 'MPLSVCRIWDIEGYPNYFFDADGQLYRITPRGDIKPGRRTVKRYTQGYVLKSRFYSLSQLRLMLRRHDPTDHPTGF' A
#
# COMPACT_ATOMS: atom_id res chain seq x y z
N MET A 1 -6.60 -5.98 21.49
CA MET A 1 -5.38 -5.35 20.91
C MET A 1 -5.82 -4.64 19.64
N PRO A 2 -5.80 -3.30 19.55
CA PRO A 2 -6.01 -2.67 18.25
C PRO A 2 -4.87 -3.15 17.34
N LEU A 3 -5.21 -3.76 16.20
CA LEU A 3 -4.24 -4.25 15.23
C LEU A 3 -3.49 -3.02 14.69
N SER A 4 -2.28 -2.78 15.19
CA SER A 4 -1.41 -1.72 14.69
C SER A 4 -1.16 -1.98 13.21
N VAL A 5 -1.65 -1.07 12.35
CA VAL A 5 -1.43 -1.16 10.91
C VAL A 5 0.08 -1.11 10.65
N CYS A 6 0.64 -2.25 10.22
CA CYS A 6 2.06 -2.38 9.94
C CYS A 6 2.32 -2.22 8.45
N ARG A 7 3.24 -1.33 8.08
CA ARG A 7 3.68 -1.14 6.69
C ARG A 7 4.64 -2.27 6.32
N ILE A 8 4.16 -3.29 5.61
CA ILE A 8 4.97 -4.46 5.24
C ILE A 8 5.39 -4.44 3.77
N TRP A 9 4.51 -4.01 2.88
CA TRP A 9 4.80 -3.96 1.45
C TRP A 9 4.55 -2.58 0.88
N ASP A 10 5.59 -1.97 0.34
CA ASP A 10 5.51 -0.75 -0.43
C ASP A 10 5.13 -1.01 -1.87
N ILE A 11 4.52 -0.01 -2.50
CA ILE A 11 4.18 -0.06 -3.93
C ILE A 11 5.14 0.86 -4.68
N GLU A 12 5.93 0.28 -5.58
CA GLU A 12 6.85 1.02 -6.43
C GLU A 12 6.12 2.11 -7.25
N GLY A 13 6.64 3.34 -7.25
CA GLY A 13 6.01 4.50 -7.88
C GLY A 13 4.85 5.13 -7.08
N TYR A 14 4.46 4.51 -5.96
CA TYR A 14 3.36 4.97 -5.09
C TYR A 14 3.78 4.98 -3.60
N PRO A 15 4.72 5.87 -3.19
CA PRO A 15 5.31 5.85 -1.84
C PRO A 15 4.31 6.12 -0.70
N ASN A 16 3.17 6.72 -1.02
CA ASN A 16 2.11 7.00 -0.04
C ASN A 16 1.13 5.82 0.12
N TYR A 17 1.37 4.70 -0.54
CA TYR A 17 0.51 3.52 -0.52
C TYR A 17 1.31 2.29 -0.12
N PHE A 18 0.71 1.46 0.71
CA PHE A 18 1.35 0.23 1.20
C PHE A 18 0.31 -0.82 1.55
N PHE A 19 0.74 -2.08 1.61
CA PHE A 19 -0.05 -3.19 2.14
C PHE A 19 0.47 -3.61 3.51
N ASP A 20 -0.48 -4.05 4.34
CA ASP A 20 -0.18 -4.72 5.61
C ASP A 20 0.07 -6.23 5.42
N ALA A 21 0.21 -6.94 6.54
CA ALA A 21 0.36 -8.39 6.57
C ALA A 21 -0.85 -9.13 5.97
N ASP A 22 -2.05 -8.57 6.13
CA ASP A 22 -3.32 -9.17 5.74
C ASP A 22 -3.68 -8.89 4.26
N GLY A 23 -2.84 -8.13 3.54
CA GLY A 23 -3.07 -7.76 2.15
C GLY A 23 -4.15 -6.69 1.98
N GLN A 24 -4.41 -5.91 3.04
CA GLN A 24 -5.23 -4.72 3.01
C GLN A 24 -4.38 -3.52 2.59
N LEU A 25 -4.87 -2.78 1.58
CA LEU A 25 -4.21 -1.58 1.12
C LEU A 25 -4.48 -0.43 2.09
N TYR A 26 -3.47 0.38 2.36
CA TYR A 26 -3.58 1.64 3.05
C TYR A 26 -2.92 2.76 2.26
N ARG A 27 -3.34 3.99 2.55
CA ARG A 27 -2.78 5.22 2.03
C ARG A 27 -2.43 6.16 3.18
N ILE A 28 -1.25 6.75 3.11
CA ILE A 28 -0.82 7.86 3.96
C ILE A 28 -1.33 9.16 3.32
N THR A 29 -2.11 9.95 4.07
CA THR A 29 -2.54 11.28 3.63
C THR A 29 -1.38 12.28 3.78
N PRO A 30 -1.42 13.43 3.08
CA PRO A 30 -0.44 14.49 3.30
C PRO A 30 -0.38 15.02 4.75
N ARG A 31 -1.42 14.75 5.55
CA ARG A 31 -1.49 15.12 6.97
C ARG A 31 -0.91 14.04 7.91
N GLY A 32 -0.46 12.91 7.36
CA GLY A 32 0.06 11.79 8.13
C GLY A 32 -0.99 10.75 8.55
N ASP A 33 -2.27 10.94 8.21
CA ASP A 33 -3.31 9.97 8.54
C ASP A 33 -3.18 8.71 7.67
N ILE A 34 -3.41 7.54 8.27
CA ILE A 34 -3.50 6.27 7.56
C ILE A 34 -4.97 5.98 7.24
N LYS A 35 -5.30 5.85 5.96
CA LYS A 35 -6.66 5.51 5.50
C LYS A 35 -6.67 4.18 4.76
N PRO A 36 -7.62 3.28 5.06
CA PRO A 36 -7.76 2.04 4.31
C PRO A 36 -8.20 2.32 2.87
N GLY A 37 -7.57 1.64 1.93
CA GLY A 37 -7.93 1.62 0.52
C GLY A 37 -9.09 0.66 0.29
N ARG A 38 -10.12 1.11 -0.45
CA ARG A 38 -11.25 0.25 -0.81
C ARG A 38 -10.85 -0.70 -1.93
N ARG A 39 -10.98 -2.01 -1.69
CA ARG A 39 -10.88 -3.02 -2.75
C ARG A 39 -12.08 -2.90 -3.68
N THR A 40 -11.84 -2.92 -4.98
CA THR A 40 -12.86 -2.74 -6.02
C THR A 40 -12.82 -3.91 -7.00
N VAL A 41 -13.96 -4.20 -7.60
CA VAL A 41 -14.09 -5.19 -8.68
C VAL A 41 -14.43 -4.45 -9.96
N LYS A 42 -13.62 -4.64 -11.00
CA LYS A 42 -13.92 -4.12 -12.34
C LYS A 42 -14.16 -5.31 -13.27
N ARG A 43 -15.40 -5.46 -13.74
CA ARG A 43 -15.93 -6.67 -14.41
C ARG A 43 -15.80 -7.90 -13.52
N TYR A 44 -14.71 -8.65 -13.66
CA TYR A 44 -14.39 -9.86 -12.90
C TYR A 44 -13.04 -9.78 -12.19
N THR A 45 -12.33 -8.65 -12.31
CA THR A 45 -10.98 -8.48 -11.77
C THR A 45 -11.00 -7.68 -10.47
N GLN A 46 -10.48 -8.26 -9.40
CA GLN A 46 -10.27 -7.55 -8.13
C GLN A 46 -9.01 -6.69 -8.18
N GLY A 47 -9.07 -5.53 -7.53
CA GLY A 47 -7.95 -4.60 -7.51
C GLY A 47 -8.22 -3.35 -6.70
N TYR A 48 -7.32 -2.38 -6.83
CA TYR A 48 -7.41 -1.09 -6.15
C TYR A 48 -7.22 0.07 -7.13
N VAL A 49 -7.76 1.22 -6.76
CA VAL A 49 -7.55 2.47 -7.49
C VAL A 49 -6.46 3.28 -6.79
N LEU A 50 -5.34 3.49 -7.47
CA LEU A 50 -4.24 4.33 -7.03
C LEU A 50 -4.24 5.63 -7.83
N LYS A 51 -4.32 6.79 -7.18
CA LYS A 51 -4.33 8.12 -7.83
C LYS A 51 -5.18 8.21 -9.13
N SER A 52 -6.35 7.58 -9.18
CA SER A 52 -7.27 7.52 -10.34
C SER A 52 -7.07 6.41 -11.37
N ARG A 53 -6.06 5.53 -11.24
CA ARG A 53 -5.90 4.36 -12.13
C ARG A 53 -6.20 3.06 -11.38
N PHE A 54 -6.97 2.18 -12.02
CA PHE A 54 -7.23 0.84 -11.50
C PHE A 54 -6.06 -0.09 -11.80
N TYR A 55 -5.62 -0.81 -10.78
CA TYR A 55 -4.62 -1.87 -10.85
C TYR A 55 -5.20 -3.16 -10.29
N SER A 56 -5.08 -4.25 -11.04
CA SER A 56 -5.47 -5.57 -10.54
C SER A 56 -4.54 -6.03 -9.43
N LEU A 57 -4.98 -6.98 -8.60
CA LEU A 57 -4.11 -7.58 -7.58
C LEU A 57 -2.84 -8.18 -8.18
N SER A 58 -2.93 -8.82 -9.36
CA SER A 58 -1.77 -9.37 -10.06
C SER A 58 -0.79 -8.29 -10.51
N GLN A 59 -1.27 -7.13 -10.98
CA GLN A 59 -0.42 -6.00 -11.34
C GLN A 59 0.26 -5.39 -10.11
N LEU A 60 -0.49 -5.19 -9.02
CA LEU A 60 0.04 -4.65 -7.78
C LEU A 60 1.11 -5.56 -7.20
N ARG A 61 0.91 -6.88 -7.23
CA ARG A 61 1.88 -7.88 -6.75
C ARG A 61 3.26 -7.73 -7.41
N LEU A 62 3.31 -7.39 -8.70
CA LEU A 62 4.56 -7.18 -9.43
C LEU A 62 5.27 -5.87 -9.04
N MET A 63 4.55 -4.94 -8.41
CA MET A 63 5.06 -3.64 -7.96
C MET A 63 5.36 -3.63 -6.45
N LEU A 64 5.13 -4.75 -5.75
CA LEU A 64 5.37 -4.82 -4.31
C LEU A 64 6.86 -4.92 -4.03
N ARG A 65 7.33 -4.05 -3.15
CA ARG A 65 8.65 -4.12 -2.54
C ARG A 65 8.48 -4.32 -1.04
N ARG A 66 9.28 -5.19 -0.45
CA ARG A 66 9.24 -5.39 1.00
C ARG A 66 9.68 -4.09 1.66
N HIS A 67 8.86 -3.59 2.59
CA HIS A 67 9.24 -2.46 3.41
C HIS A 67 10.33 -2.92 4.37
N ASP A 68 11.54 -2.36 4.23
CA ASP A 68 12.61 -2.59 5.19
C ASP A 68 12.60 -1.42 6.18
N PRO A 69 12.23 -1.63 7.45
CA PRO A 69 12.27 -0.58 8.46
C PRO A 69 13.71 -0.17 8.80
N THR A 70 14.71 -0.90 8.28
CA THR A 70 16.15 -0.70 8.52
C THR A 70 16.78 0.34 7.58
N ASP A 71 16.01 1.00 6.72
CA ASP A 71 16.49 2.18 5.97
C ASP A 71 16.64 3.35 6.95
N HIS A 72 17.71 3.26 7.75
CA HIS A 72 18.20 4.30 8.63
C HIS A 72 18.30 5.61 7.82
N PRO A 73 17.87 6.76 8.37
CA PRO A 73 18.37 8.04 7.89
C PRO A 73 19.88 8.04 8.18
N THR A 74 20.67 7.62 7.19
CA THR A 74 22.12 7.76 7.25
C THR A 74 22.40 9.23 6.95
N GLY A 75 22.59 10.03 7.99
CA GLY A 75 23.06 11.40 7.85
C GLY A 75 22.53 12.36 8.90
N PHE A 76 23.23 12.45 10.03
CA PHE A 76 23.70 13.70 10.61
C PHE A 76 25.04 13.44 11.30
#